data_AF-A0AAW2US41-F1
#
_entry.id   AF-A0AAW2US41-F1
#
_cell.length_a   1.000
_cell.length_b   1.000
_cell.length_c   1.000
_cell.angle_alpha   90.00
_cell.angle_beta   90.00
_cell.angle_gamma   90.00
#
_symmetry.space_group_name_H-M   'P 1'
#
loop_
_entity.id
_entity.type
_entity.pdbx_description
1 polymer ?
#
loop_
_entity_poly.entity_id
_entity_poly.type
_entity_poly.pdbx_seq_one_letter_code
_entity_poly.pdbx_strand_id
1 'polypeptide(L)'
;MGKRFFSFRQTLIPIYAVAYMFYVDFESLFDLVGYSPRRCLHIRVGAMEEETVRCNAVLASGSLLGVPSASRCCTCHPPHRPRQGRRLGYKAKQGYVVYRVRVRRGGRKRPVPKGIVYGKPTNQGVTQLKFQRSKRSVAEERAGRKLGGLRVLNSYWINEDSTYKYFEVILIDPAHTTVRNDPRINWICNPVHKHRELRGLTSAGKKYRGLRGKGHLHHKARPSRRATWKRNQTLSLRRYR
;
A
#
# COMPACT_ATOMS: atom_id res chain seq x y z
N MET A 1 -42.45 4.29 60.40
CA MET A 1 -42.00 3.90 61.75
C MET A 1 -41.64 2.41 61.72
N GLY A 2 -40.75 1.91 62.60
CA GLY A 2 -40.17 0.54 62.50
C GLY A 2 -39.01 0.47 61.47
N LYS A 3 -37.79 -0.06 61.70
CA LYS A 3 -37.19 -0.93 62.75
C LYS A 3 -37.78 -2.35 62.77
N ARG A 4 -37.03 -3.48 62.79
CA ARG A 4 -35.58 -3.80 63.02
C ARG A 4 -35.23 -5.11 62.24
N PHE A 5 -34.05 -5.28 61.64
CA PHE A 5 -32.78 -5.85 62.17
C PHE A 5 -32.77 -7.36 62.56
N PHE A 6 -31.95 -8.13 61.82
CA PHE A 6 -30.86 -9.03 62.27
C PHE A 6 -31.08 -10.22 63.24
N SER A 7 -30.73 -11.42 62.76
CA SER A 7 -30.21 -12.59 63.52
C SER A 7 -29.57 -13.55 62.48
N PHE A 8 -28.30 -13.99 62.46
CA PHE A 8 -27.15 -14.08 63.38
C PHE A 8 -26.85 -15.49 63.95
N ARG A 9 -26.07 -16.27 63.17
CA ARG A 9 -25.09 -17.33 63.56
C ARG A 9 -24.30 -17.67 62.28
N GLN A 10 -22.95 -17.73 62.19
CA GLN A 10 -21.91 -18.40 63.01
C GLN A 10 -22.01 -19.94 62.93
N THR A 11 -20.96 -20.72 62.58
CA THR A 11 -19.53 -20.50 62.22
C THR A 11 -19.06 -21.72 61.39
N LEU A 12 -18.00 -21.74 60.56
CA LEU A 12 -16.56 -21.62 60.88
C LEU A 12 -15.67 -21.35 59.64
N ILE A 13 -14.42 -20.97 59.92
CA ILE A 13 -13.20 -20.84 59.06
C ILE A 13 -12.04 -21.53 59.88
N PRO A 14 -10.73 -21.58 59.53
CA PRO A 14 -9.95 -21.14 58.35
C PRO A 14 -9.75 -22.33 57.37
N ILE A 15 -8.68 -22.65 56.62
CA ILE A 15 -7.28 -22.18 56.34
C ILE A 15 -6.96 -22.60 54.88
N TYR A 16 -6.00 -22.07 54.11
CA TYR A 16 -4.98 -21.02 54.29
C TYR A 16 -5.29 -19.83 53.34
N ALA A 17 -4.72 -18.61 53.40
CA ALA A 17 -3.34 -18.11 53.63
C ALA A 17 -2.39 -18.35 52.42
N VAL A 18 -1.52 -17.45 51.95
CA VAL A 18 -1.09 -16.04 52.21
C VAL A 18 0.15 -15.85 51.29
N ALA A 19 0.62 -14.70 50.81
CA ALA A 19 0.09 -13.37 50.49
C ALA A 19 1.19 -12.60 49.68
N TYR A 20 1.10 -11.27 49.54
CA TYR A 20 2.13 -10.35 48.97
C TYR A 20 2.41 -10.52 47.46
N MET A 21 2.21 -9.56 46.54
CA MET A 21 2.07 -8.10 46.58
C MET A 21 3.31 -7.30 47.04
N PHE A 22 3.95 -6.67 46.04
CA PHE A 22 4.84 -5.47 46.09
C PHE A 22 6.19 -5.54 46.80
N TYR A 23 7.28 -5.47 46.01
CA TYR A 23 8.44 -4.55 46.12
C TYR A 23 9.20 -4.66 44.76
N VAL A 24 9.16 -3.66 43.87
CA VAL A 24 10.05 -2.47 43.73
C VAL A 24 11.48 -2.81 43.26
N ASP A 25 11.98 -2.00 42.33
CA ASP A 25 13.16 -2.18 41.47
C ASP A 25 14.51 -2.15 42.20
N PHE A 26 15.50 -2.91 41.68
CA PHE A 26 16.86 -2.37 41.48
C PHE A 26 17.63 -3.11 40.37
N GLU A 27 18.66 -2.46 39.83
CA GLU A 27 19.64 -3.04 38.90
C GLU A 27 20.66 -3.92 39.67
N SER A 28 21.53 -4.76 39.10
CA SER A 28 21.91 -5.01 37.71
C SER A 28 22.54 -6.41 37.57
N LEU A 29 22.46 -7.02 36.39
CA LEU A 29 23.54 -7.88 35.88
C LEU A 29 23.60 -7.87 34.34
N PHE A 30 24.06 -6.74 33.80
CA PHE A 30 24.89 -6.77 32.60
C PHE A 30 26.16 -7.59 32.94
N ASP A 31 26.84 -8.30 32.04
CA ASP A 31 26.72 -8.36 30.59
C ASP A 31 27.26 -9.72 30.07
N LEU A 32 27.00 -10.06 28.80
CA LEU A 32 27.94 -10.73 27.89
C LEU A 32 27.33 -11.02 26.50
N VAL A 33 27.33 -9.97 25.66
CA VAL A 33 27.50 -10.04 24.19
C VAL A 33 26.56 -11.00 23.42
N GLY A 34 25.40 -10.49 22.99
CA GLY A 34 24.45 -11.28 22.16
C GLY A 34 23.53 -10.52 21.20
N TYR A 35 23.76 -9.23 20.92
CA TYR A 35 22.82 -8.39 20.16
C TYR A 35 22.81 -8.70 18.64
N SER A 36 22.08 -9.73 18.23
CA SER A 36 21.95 -10.13 16.81
C SER A 36 20.97 -9.23 16.04
N PRO A 37 21.42 -8.42 15.06
CA PRO A 37 20.58 -7.41 14.39
C PRO A 37 19.70 -8.00 13.27
N ARG A 38 19.21 -9.24 13.44
CA ARG A 38 18.51 -10.02 12.40
C ARG A 38 17.15 -10.59 12.83
N ARG A 39 16.40 -9.95 13.73
CA ARG A 39 14.98 -10.24 13.94
C ARG A 39 14.13 -9.79 12.74
N CYS A 40 14.19 -10.59 11.67
CA CYS A 40 13.28 -10.47 10.53
C CYS A 40 11.86 -10.86 11.00
N LEU A 41 10.89 -9.96 10.83
CA LEU A 41 9.53 -10.15 11.30
C LEU A 41 8.87 -11.37 10.62
N HIS A 42 8.72 -12.46 11.38
CA HIS A 42 7.95 -13.62 10.97
C HIS A 42 6.46 -13.27 11.02
N ILE A 43 5.92 -12.87 9.86
CA ILE A 43 4.48 -12.90 9.63
C ILE A 43 4.06 -14.37 9.74
N ARG A 44 3.10 -14.68 10.63
CA ARG A 44 2.59 -16.06 10.81
C ARG A 44 2.13 -16.61 9.47
N VAL A 45 2.63 -17.79 9.10
CA VAL A 45 2.23 -18.48 7.87
C VAL A 45 0.89 -19.16 8.14
N GLY A 46 -0.17 -18.61 7.56
CA GLY A 46 -1.52 -19.17 7.55
C GLY A 46 -2.26 -18.56 6.37
N ALA A 47 -2.95 -19.39 5.56
CA ALA A 47 -3.53 -19.01 4.28
C ALA A 47 -2.53 -18.35 3.29
N MET A 48 -1.37 -18.98 3.11
CA MET A 48 -0.39 -18.65 2.06
C MET A 48 -0.10 -19.83 1.13
N GLU A 49 -1.13 -20.62 0.84
CA GLU A 49 -1.04 -21.70 -0.13
C GLU A 49 -1.17 -21.16 -1.56
N GLU A 50 -0.35 -21.73 -2.45
CA GLU A 50 -0.22 -21.50 -3.89
C GLU A 50 0.20 -20.11 -4.43
N GLU A 51 -0.35 -18.95 -4.02
CA GLU A 51 -0.12 -17.68 -4.79
C GLU A 51 1.15 -16.85 -4.46
N THR A 52 2.01 -17.19 -3.48
CA THR A 52 3.35 -16.55 -3.31
C THR A 52 4.45 -17.42 -2.66
N VAL A 53 5.53 -17.72 -3.39
CA VAL A 53 6.77 -18.32 -2.87
C VAL A 53 7.88 -17.26 -2.71
N ARG A 54 8.75 -17.42 -1.70
CA ARG A 54 9.93 -16.55 -1.44
C ARG A 54 11.01 -16.74 -2.52
N CYS A 55 11.48 -15.65 -3.14
CA CYS A 55 12.61 -15.69 -4.07
C CYS A 55 13.99 -15.65 -3.35
N ASN A 56 14.34 -16.72 -2.63
CA ASN A 56 15.68 -16.93 -2.03
C ASN A 56 16.46 -18.05 -2.76
N ALA A 57 16.53 -17.99 -4.10
CA ALA A 57 17.21 -19.00 -4.92
C ALA A 57 17.70 -18.45 -6.28
N VAL A 58 18.36 -17.28 -6.29
CA VAL A 58 19.03 -16.73 -7.49
C VAL A 58 20.36 -16.08 -7.11
N LEU A 59 21.27 -16.89 -6.54
CA LEU A 59 22.70 -16.57 -6.35
C LEU A 59 23.53 -17.81 -6.74
N ALA A 60 23.43 -18.20 -8.00
CA ALA A 60 24.30 -19.17 -8.64
C ALA A 60 24.55 -18.74 -10.10
N SER A 61 25.70 -19.15 -10.61
CA SER A 61 26.29 -18.88 -11.93
C SER A 61 25.34 -18.93 -13.14
N GLY A 62 25.56 -17.99 -14.08
CA GLY A 62 25.37 -18.25 -15.52
C GLY A 62 24.08 -17.75 -16.17
N SER A 63 24.27 -16.97 -17.23
CA SER A 63 23.65 -17.07 -18.56
C SER A 63 22.15 -17.37 -18.77
N LEU A 64 21.60 -16.65 -19.76
CA LEU A 64 20.33 -16.89 -20.50
C LEU A 64 19.00 -16.44 -19.88
N LEU A 65 18.06 -16.17 -20.80
CA LEU A 65 16.80 -15.47 -20.61
C LEU A 65 15.69 -16.37 -20.05
N GLY A 66 15.84 -16.83 -18.81
CA GLY A 66 14.78 -17.49 -18.05
C GLY A 66 14.09 -16.53 -17.09
N VAL A 67 12.92 -15.98 -17.44
CA VAL A 67 11.98 -15.43 -16.45
C VAL A 67 11.01 -16.55 -16.07
N PRO A 68 11.22 -17.29 -14.96
CA PRO A 68 10.29 -18.33 -14.55
C PRO A 68 8.91 -17.71 -14.27
N SER A 69 7.89 -18.57 -14.18
CA SER A 69 6.46 -18.21 -14.08
C SER A 69 6.08 -17.52 -12.76
N ALA A 70 6.65 -16.33 -12.53
CA ALA A 70 6.58 -15.59 -11.28
C ALA A 70 5.12 -15.33 -10.87
N SER A 71 4.82 -15.70 -9.63
CA SER A 71 3.55 -15.45 -8.98
C SER A 71 3.21 -13.95 -8.96
N ARG A 72 1.94 -13.62 -8.67
CA ARG A 72 1.33 -12.37 -9.15
C ARG A 72 1.99 -11.09 -8.61
N CYS A 73 2.70 -11.17 -7.49
CA CYS A 73 3.68 -10.20 -6.99
C CYS A 73 4.84 -10.94 -6.30
N CYS A 74 6.09 -10.65 -6.65
CA CYS A 74 7.27 -11.13 -5.91
C CYS A 74 7.97 -9.99 -5.16
N THR A 75 8.52 -10.31 -3.99
CA THR A 75 9.28 -9.40 -3.11
C THR A 75 10.74 -9.35 -3.56
N CYS A 76 11.31 -8.15 -3.72
CA CYS A 76 12.67 -7.98 -4.24
C CYS A 76 13.55 -7.23 -3.22
N HIS A 77 14.64 -7.88 -2.79
CA HIS A 77 15.74 -7.24 -2.07
C HIS A 77 17.06 -7.59 -2.79
N PRO A 78 17.88 -6.61 -3.23
CA PRO A 78 17.61 -5.17 -3.36
C PRO A 78 16.68 -4.83 -4.57
N PRO A 79 16.30 -3.55 -4.78
CA PRO A 79 15.70 -3.11 -6.06
C PRO A 79 16.66 -3.27 -7.25
N HIS A 80 16.14 -3.64 -8.42
CA HIS A 80 16.96 -3.92 -9.61
C HIS A 80 17.58 -2.65 -10.22
N ARG A 81 16.98 -1.46 -10.02
CA ARG A 81 17.58 -0.17 -10.41
C ARG A 81 17.73 0.78 -9.22
N PRO A 82 18.76 0.60 -8.37
CA PRO A 82 18.90 1.36 -7.12
C PRO A 82 19.03 2.88 -7.33
N ARG A 83 19.71 3.35 -8.39
CA ARG A 83 19.76 4.79 -8.74
C ARG A 83 18.36 5.37 -8.99
N GLN A 84 17.53 4.66 -9.75
CA GLN A 84 16.17 5.10 -10.08
C GLN A 84 15.20 4.98 -8.89
N GLY A 85 15.36 3.96 -8.05
CA GLY A 85 14.64 3.83 -6.79
C GLY A 85 14.93 5.01 -5.84
N ARG A 86 16.22 5.34 -5.63
CA ARG A 86 16.66 6.47 -4.80
C ARG A 86 16.05 7.80 -5.28
N ARG A 87 16.03 8.06 -6.60
CA ARG A 87 15.38 9.25 -7.22
C ARG A 87 13.88 9.36 -6.93
N LEU A 88 13.19 8.26 -6.61
CA LEU A 88 11.75 8.23 -6.36
C LEU A 88 11.38 8.11 -4.87
N GLY A 89 12.38 8.16 -3.99
CA GLY A 89 12.24 8.18 -2.53
C GLY A 89 12.54 6.86 -1.82
N TYR A 90 13.03 5.83 -2.50
CA TYR A 90 13.52 4.62 -1.82
C TYR A 90 14.81 4.91 -1.04
N LYS A 91 14.89 4.39 0.19
CA LYS A 91 16.10 4.33 1.01
C LYS A 91 16.31 2.89 1.46
N ALA A 92 17.56 2.47 1.61
CA ALA A 92 17.91 1.20 2.22
C ALA A 92 17.78 1.33 3.74
N LYS A 93 16.54 1.32 4.23
CA LYS A 93 16.15 1.30 5.64
C LYS A 93 15.09 0.21 5.84
N GLN A 94 14.99 -0.32 7.06
CA GLN A 94 13.84 -1.14 7.46
C GLN A 94 12.53 -0.36 7.26
N GLY A 95 11.43 -1.07 7.00
CA GLY A 95 10.13 -0.51 6.66
C GLY A 95 9.94 -0.10 5.18
N TYR A 96 10.98 -0.11 4.35
CA TYR A 96 10.86 0.04 2.89
C TYR A 96 10.85 -1.33 2.20
N VAL A 97 9.84 -1.59 1.36
CA VAL A 97 9.70 -2.85 0.61
C VAL A 97 9.52 -2.56 -0.89
N VAL A 98 10.11 -3.40 -1.73
CA VAL A 98 10.03 -3.26 -3.19
C VAL A 98 9.41 -4.52 -3.79
N TYR A 99 8.34 -4.33 -4.57
CA TYR A 99 7.60 -5.42 -5.23
C TYR A 99 7.60 -5.26 -6.74
N ARG A 100 7.84 -6.35 -7.47
CA ARG A 100 7.72 -6.38 -8.93
C ARG A 100 6.30 -6.76 -9.34
N VAL A 101 5.70 -5.94 -10.21
CA VAL A 101 4.30 -6.09 -10.64
C VAL A 101 4.21 -6.13 -12.17
N ARG A 102 3.61 -7.19 -12.71
CA ARG A 102 3.34 -7.36 -14.15
C ARG A 102 1.96 -6.81 -14.56
N VAL A 103 1.92 -6.11 -15.69
CA VAL A 103 0.69 -5.58 -16.32
C VAL A 103 0.70 -5.91 -17.81
N ARG A 104 -0.38 -6.51 -18.34
CA ARG A 104 -0.48 -6.86 -19.78
C ARG A 104 -0.36 -5.63 -20.69
N ARG A 105 0.16 -5.85 -21.90
CA ARG A 105 0.26 -4.87 -22.98
C ARG A 105 -1.09 -4.74 -23.72
N GLY A 106 -1.11 -4.15 -24.92
CA GLY A 106 -2.35 -3.88 -25.67
C GLY A 106 -3.21 -2.72 -25.13
N GLY A 107 -4.43 -2.58 -25.66
CA GLY A 107 -5.45 -1.61 -25.23
C GLY A 107 -6.34 -2.11 -24.09
N ARG A 108 -7.60 -1.67 -24.04
CA ARG A 108 -8.65 -2.23 -23.16
C ARG A 108 -9.88 -2.60 -23.99
N LYS A 109 -10.13 -3.90 -24.18
CA LYS A 109 -11.44 -4.39 -24.64
C LYS A 109 -12.52 -3.95 -23.63
N ARG A 110 -13.67 -3.47 -24.12
CA ARG A 110 -14.84 -3.24 -23.26
C ARG A 110 -15.39 -4.60 -22.77
N PRO A 111 -15.68 -4.78 -21.47
CA PRO A 111 -16.43 -5.95 -21.01
C PRO A 111 -17.90 -5.79 -21.44
N VAL A 112 -18.28 -6.47 -22.52
CA VAL A 112 -19.65 -6.58 -23.01
C VAL A 112 -19.91 -8.01 -23.52
N PRO A 113 -21.09 -8.59 -23.26
CA PRO A 113 -21.44 -9.93 -23.74
C PRO A 113 -21.50 -9.95 -25.27
N LYS A 114 -20.94 -11.00 -25.88
CA LYS A 114 -20.87 -11.21 -27.35
C LYS A 114 -20.26 -10.06 -28.18
N GLY A 115 -19.72 -8.99 -27.55
CA GLY A 115 -19.28 -7.77 -28.23
C GLY A 115 -20.39 -6.75 -28.54
N ILE A 116 -21.64 -7.02 -28.14
CA ILE A 116 -22.80 -6.19 -28.51
C ILE A 116 -22.84 -4.93 -27.62
N VAL A 117 -23.15 -3.78 -28.22
CA VAL A 117 -23.29 -2.49 -27.52
C VAL A 117 -24.53 -1.77 -28.03
N TYR A 118 -25.53 -1.60 -27.16
CA TYR A 118 -26.78 -0.91 -27.48
C TYR A 118 -26.65 0.63 -27.38
N GLY A 119 -27.57 1.34 -28.04
CA GLY A 119 -27.66 2.80 -28.02
C GLY A 119 -26.77 3.49 -29.08
N LYS A 120 -26.55 4.79 -28.88
CA LYS A 120 -25.98 5.71 -29.89
C LYS A 120 -24.63 5.22 -30.46
N PRO A 121 -24.39 5.33 -31.78
CA PRO A 121 -23.25 4.71 -32.48
C PRO A 121 -21.88 5.17 -31.95
N THR A 122 -21.78 6.42 -31.51
CA THR A 122 -20.57 6.98 -30.86
C THR A 122 -20.05 6.17 -29.68
N ASN A 123 -20.92 5.39 -29.02
CA ASN A 123 -20.56 4.54 -27.89
C ASN A 123 -20.27 3.09 -28.27
N GLN A 124 -20.43 2.65 -29.51
CA GLN A 124 -20.40 1.20 -29.85
C GLN A 124 -19.00 0.57 -29.87
N GLY A 125 -17.92 1.36 -29.94
CA GLY A 125 -16.55 0.83 -30.03
C GLY A 125 -16.12 -0.06 -28.86
N VAL A 126 -15.70 -1.31 -29.15
CA VAL A 126 -15.32 -2.34 -28.17
C VAL A 126 -13.80 -2.52 -28.00
N THR A 127 -13.06 -2.72 -29.10
CA THR A 127 -11.66 -3.20 -29.07
C THR A 127 -10.63 -2.06 -29.07
N GLN A 128 -10.86 -1.01 -29.85
CA GLN A 128 -9.90 0.09 -30.04
C GLN A 128 -9.79 1.06 -28.83
N LEU A 129 -10.53 0.82 -27.73
CA LEU A 129 -10.55 1.71 -26.58
C LEU A 129 -9.22 1.73 -25.83
N LYS A 130 -8.67 2.94 -25.66
CA LYS A 130 -7.47 3.22 -24.87
C LYS A 130 -7.87 3.50 -23.42
N PHE A 131 -7.21 2.88 -22.44
CA PHE A 131 -7.55 3.07 -21.03
C PHE A 131 -7.06 4.45 -20.51
N GLN A 132 -7.92 5.14 -19.76
CA GLN A 132 -7.68 6.51 -19.28
C GLN A 132 -6.55 6.62 -18.22
N ARG A 133 -6.18 5.52 -17.54
CA ARG A 133 -5.04 5.48 -16.62
C ARG A 133 -3.84 4.79 -17.26
N SER A 134 -2.64 5.24 -16.93
CA SER A 134 -1.41 4.60 -17.39
C SER A 134 -1.24 3.19 -16.80
N LYS A 135 -0.59 2.26 -17.54
CA LYS A 135 -0.26 0.91 -17.05
C LYS A 135 0.55 0.92 -15.74
N ARG A 136 1.33 1.98 -15.50
CA ARG A 136 2.03 2.24 -14.24
C ARG A 136 1.09 2.52 -13.06
N SER A 137 0.01 3.28 -13.28
CA SER A 137 -1.08 3.45 -12.29
C SER A 137 -1.74 2.11 -11.97
N VAL A 138 -2.02 1.30 -13.00
CA VAL A 138 -2.61 -0.04 -12.82
C VAL A 138 -1.68 -0.98 -12.02
N ALA A 139 -0.36 -0.86 -12.18
CA ALA A 139 0.62 -1.60 -11.36
C ALA A 139 0.60 -1.16 -9.88
N GLU A 140 0.61 0.15 -9.63
CA GLU A 140 0.49 0.72 -8.28
C GLU A 140 -0.83 0.29 -7.60
N GLU A 141 -1.96 0.37 -8.31
CA GLU A 141 -3.29 -0.05 -7.83
C GLU A 141 -3.38 -1.56 -7.57
N ARG A 142 -2.68 -2.40 -8.35
CA ARG A 142 -2.60 -3.85 -8.10
C ARG A 142 -1.83 -4.16 -6.80
N ALA A 143 -0.69 -3.50 -6.59
CA ALA A 143 0.08 -3.64 -5.35
C ALA A 143 -0.72 -3.17 -4.14
N GLY A 144 -1.30 -1.96 -4.18
CA GLY A 144 -2.06 -1.39 -3.08
C GLY A 144 -3.34 -2.16 -2.71
N ARG A 145 -3.90 -2.96 -3.63
CA ARG A 145 -5.02 -3.87 -3.36
C ARG A 145 -4.58 -5.20 -2.72
N LYS A 146 -3.46 -5.79 -3.15
CA LYS A 146 -2.90 -7.00 -2.53
C LYS A 146 -2.24 -6.74 -1.18
N LEU A 147 -1.68 -5.54 -0.96
CA LEU A 147 -0.83 -5.19 0.17
C LEU A 147 -1.45 -4.06 1.01
N GLY A 148 -2.70 -4.22 1.45
CA GLY A 148 -3.50 -3.18 2.10
C GLY A 148 -2.93 -2.59 3.40
N GLY A 149 -2.07 -3.34 4.11
CA GLY A 149 -1.33 -2.81 5.27
C GLY A 149 -0.32 -1.73 4.90
N LEU A 150 0.34 -1.88 3.75
CA LEU A 150 1.42 -1.00 3.29
C LEU A 150 0.89 0.26 2.57
N ARG A 151 1.77 1.23 2.33
CA ARG A 151 1.48 2.48 1.61
C ARG A 151 2.34 2.58 0.37
N VAL A 152 1.72 2.68 -0.81
CA VAL A 152 2.46 2.89 -2.08
C VAL A 152 3.04 4.31 -2.09
N LEU A 153 4.36 4.43 -2.22
CA LEU A 153 5.05 5.70 -2.38
C LEU A 153 5.01 6.16 -3.85
N ASN A 154 5.65 5.37 -4.72
CA ASN A 154 5.80 5.56 -6.17
C ASN A 154 6.24 4.23 -6.79
N SER A 155 6.08 4.08 -8.11
CA SER A 155 6.67 2.98 -8.91
C SER A 155 7.69 3.47 -9.95
N TYR A 156 8.39 2.58 -10.63
CA TYR A 156 9.12 2.83 -11.88
C TYR A 156 9.07 1.65 -12.85
N TRP A 157 9.41 1.88 -14.12
CA TRP A 157 9.49 0.84 -15.15
C TRP A 157 10.83 0.10 -15.08
N ILE A 158 10.79 -1.21 -15.33
CA ILE A 158 11.96 -2.10 -15.34
C ILE A 158 12.22 -2.61 -16.75
N ASN A 159 11.33 -3.46 -17.26
CA ASN A 159 11.47 -4.18 -18.52
C ASN A 159 10.10 -4.38 -19.19
N GLU A 160 10.09 -4.85 -20.43
CA GLU A 160 8.92 -5.02 -21.25
C GLU A 160 9.08 -6.15 -22.28
N ASP A 161 8.21 -7.15 -22.22
CA ASP A 161 8.17 -8.27 -23.15
C ASP A 161 7.17 -8.00 -24.29
N SER A 162 6.97 -8.98 -25.17
CA SER A 162 5.81 -9.02 -26.10
C SER A 162 4.46 -8.83 -25.38
N THR A 163 4.28 -9.45 -24.20
CA THR A 163 2.97 -9.56 -23.54
C THR A 163 2.81 -8.69 -22.29
N TYR A 164 3.88 -8.38 -21.54
CA TYR A 164 3.82 -7.70 -20.23
C TYR A 164 4.77 -6.50 -20.15
N LYS A 165 4.40 -5.49 -19.36
CA LYS A 165 5.32 -4.47 -18.80
C LYS A 165 5.51 -4.74 -17.31
N TYR A 166 6.75 -4.66 -16.83
CA TYR A 166 7.07 -4.80 -15.41
C TYR A 166 7.36 -3.44 -14.78
N PHE A 167 6.80 -3.24 -13.59
CA PHE A 167 7.04 -2.08 -12.76
C PHE A 167 7.49 -2.52 -11.37
N GLU A 168 8.51 -1.85 -10.84
CA GLU A 168 8.93 -2.00 -9.45
C GLU A 168 8.19 -0.92 -8.64
N VAL A 169 7.38 -1.35 -7.68
CA VAL A 169 6.58 -0.49 -6.81
C VAL A 169 7.28 -0.39 -5.46
N ILE A 170 7.56 0.84 -5.03
CA ILE A 170 8.09 1.14 -3.71
C ILE A 170 6.90 1.27 -2.76
N LEU A 171 6.82 0.36 -1.80
CA LEU A 171 5.87 0.39 -0.69
C LEU A 171 6.61 0.67 0.63
N ILE A 172 5.87 1.22 1.58
CA ILE A 172 6.36 1.55 2.91
C ILE A 172 5.39 0.95 3.93
N ASP A 173 5.94 0.35 4.99
CA ASP A 173 5.18 -0.04 6.18
C ASP A 173 4.99 1.18 7.11
N PRO A 174 3.76 1.66 7.35
CA PRO A 174 3.50 2.77 8.25
C PRO A 174 3.55 2.39 9.74
N ALA A 175 3.59 1.10 10.08
CA ALA A 175 3.70 0.64 11.48
C ALA A 175 5.15 0.68 11.97
N HIS A 176 6.12 0.48 11.07
CA HIS A 176 7.53 0.32 11.40
C HIS A 176 8.15 1.57 12.07
N THR A 177 8.84 1.38 13.20
CA THR A 177 9.42 2.46 14.03
C THR A 177 10.36 3.37 13.24
N THR A 178 11.26 2.80 12.44
CA THR A 178 12.20 3.55 11.57
C THR A 178 11.53 4.44 10.53
N VAL A 179 10.25 4.20 10.18
CA VAL A 179 9.48 5.01 9.24
C VAL A 179 8.72 6.11 9.98
N ARG A 180 8.17 5.79 11.16
CA ARG A 180 7.47 6.75 12.03
C ARG A 180 8.43 7.80 12.60
N ASN A 181 9.66 7.40 12.91
CA ASN A 181 10.68 8.26 13.52
C ASN A 181 11.52 9.05 12.50
N ASP A 182 11.46 8.74 11.19
CA ASP A 182 12.21 9.49 10.15
C ASP A 182 11.39 10.69 9.64
N PRO A 183 11.78 11.95 9.95
CA PRO A 183 11.00 13.14 9.63
C PRO A 183 10.89 13.44 8.13
N ARG A 184 11.65 12.74 7.28
CA ARG A 184 11.56 12.89 5.81
C ARG A 184 10.45 12.03 5.20
N ILE A 185 9.92 11.05 5.94
CA ILE A 185 8.92 10.10 5.42
C ILE A 185 7.72 9.86 6.34
N ASN A 186 7.80 10.17 7.63
CA ASN A 186 6.74 9.96 8.63
C ASN A 186 5.34 10.43 8.19
N TRP A 187 5.25 11.48 7.38
CA TRP A 187 4.01 11.96 6.73
C TRP A 187 3.20 10.84 6.04
N ILE A 188 3.84 9.78 5.53
CA ILE A 188 3.16 8.65 4.89
C ILE A 188 2.28 7.84 5.86
N CYS A 189 2.57 7.90 7.17
CA CYS A 189 1.87 7.17 8.22
C CYS A 189 0.50 7.79 8.54
N ASN A 190 0.32 9.09 8.28
CA ASN A 190 -0.92 9.80 8.56
C ASN A 190 -2.11 9.18 7.78
N PRO A 191 -3.29 9.03 8.40
CA PRO A 191 -4.42 8.28 7.82
C PRO A 191 -4.91 8.86 6.49
N VAL A 192 -4.70 10.16 6.25
CA VAL A 192 -4.94 10.88 4.98
C VAL A 192 -4.21 10.23 3.80
N HIS A 193 -3.15 9.45 4.04
CA HIS A 193 -2.33 8.77 3.04
C HIS A 193 -2.62 7.27 2.86
N LYS A 194 -3.67 6.71 3.49
CA LYS A 194 -4.25 5.42 3.10
C LYS A 194 -4.64 5.43 1.60
N HIS A 195 -4.27 4.40 0.85
CA HIS A 195 -4.57 4.25 -0.59
C HIS A 195 -4.35 5.51 -1.46
N ARG A 196 -3.08 5.92 -1.64
CA ARG A 196 -2.68 7.05 -2.53
C ARG A 196 -2.82 6.68 -4.00
N GLU A 197 -2.59 5.42 -4.33
CA GLU A 197 -2.69 4.83 -5.66
C GLU A 197 -4.13 4.80 -6.18
N LEU A 198 -5.10 4.30 -5.40
CA LEU A 198 -6.52 4.27 -5.80
C LEU A 198 -7.10 5.68 -6.06
N ARG A 199 -6.62 6.69 -5.31
CA ARG A 199 -6.99 8.11 -5.45
C ARG A 199 -6.15 8.87 -6.50
N GLY A 200 -5.20 8.21 -7.16
CA GLY A 200 -4.35 8.81 -8.19
C GLY A 200 -3.49 9.97 -7.67
N LEU A 201 -2.96 9.87 -6.46
CA LEU A 201 -2.07 10.86 -5.82
C LEU A 201 -0.58 10.61 -6.05
N THR A 202 -0.22 9.41 -6.53
CA THR A 202 1.14 9.02 -6.93
C THR A 202 1.63 9.81 -8.15
N SER A 203 2.94 9.71 -8.48
CA SER A 203 3.50 10.37 -9.67
C SER A 203 2.90 9.88 -11.00
N ALA A 204 2.40 8.64 -11.05
CA ALA A 204 1.67 8.08 -12.19
C ALA A 204 0.20 8.56 -12.22
N GLY A 205 -0.47 8.60 -11.06
CA GLY A 205 -1.80 9.17 -10.88
C GLY A 205 -1.88 10.64 -11.32
N LYS A 206 -0.96 11.48 -10.82
CA LYS A 206 -0.84 12.89 -11.20
C LYS A 206 -0.56 13.10 -12.70
N LYS A 207 0.10 12.15 -13.39
CA LYS A 207 0.28 12.23 -14.86
C LYS A 207 -1.04 12.08 -15.61
N TYR A 208 -1.82 11.03 -15.36
CA TYR A 208 -3.08 10.82 -16.11
C TYR A 208 -4.14 11.88 -15.79
N ARG A 209 -4.13 12.43 -14.56
CA ARG A 209 -5.02 13.51 -14.13
C ARG A 209 -4.72 14.88 -14.78
N GLY A 210 -3.67 15.01 -15.58
CA GLY A 210 -3.27 16.28 -16.21
C GLY A 210 -2.69 17.30 -15.23
N LEU A 211 -2.18 16.87 -14.08
CA LEU A 211 -1.72 17.76 -12.99
C LEU A 211 -0.21 18.08 -13.02
N ARG A 212 0.51 17.70 -14.08
CA ARG A 212 1.96 17.95 -14.21
C ARG A 212 2.30 19.37 -14.64
N GLY A 213 1.73 19.86 -15.74
CA GLY A 213 1.89 21.26 -16.15
C GLY A 213 1.05 22.22 -15.30
N LYS A 214 1.24 23.53 -15.49
CA LYS A 214 0.48 24.66 -14.90
C LYS A 214 0.02 25.60 -16.05
N GLY A 215 -0.62 26.72 -15.73
CA GLY A 215 -1.02 27.73 -16.72
C GLY A 215 -2.24 27.34 -17.58
N HIS A 216 -2.44 28.09 -18.66
CA HIS A 216 -3.66 28.10 -19.48
C HIS A 216 -4.11 26.70 -19.95
N LEU A 217 -3.21 25.87 -20.48
CA LEU A 217 -3.51 24.49 -20.94
C LEU A 217 -4.08 23.58 -19.83
N HIS A 218 -3.88 23.93 -18.55
CA HIS A 218 -4.25 23.10 -17.40
C HIS A 218 -5.38 23.67 -16.53
N HIS A 219 -6.07 24.74 -16.95
CA HIS A 219 -7.14 25.34 -16.15
C HIS A 219 -8.30 24.35 -15.90
N LYS A 220 -8.79 23.66 -16.94
CA LYS A 220 -9.86 22.64 -16.85
C LYS A 220 -9.45 21.37 -16.06
N ALA A 221 -8.21 21.27 -15.61
CA ALA A 221 -7.70 20.15 -14.81
C ALA A 221 -7.61 20.45 -13.30
N ARG A 222 -7.69 21.72 -12.86
CA ARG A 222 -7.45 22.13 -11.46
C ARG A 222 -8.70 22.65 -10.74
N PRO A 223 -8.91 22.29 -9.45
CA PRO A 223 -8.10 21.36 -8.65
C PRO A 223 -8.32 19.87 -9.03
N SER A 224 -9.45 19.57 -9.69
CA SER A 224 -9.67 18.34 -10.43
C SER A 224 -10.75 18.56 -11.49
N ARG A 225 -10.74 17.80 -12.59
CA ARG A 225 -11.75 17.92 -13.68
C ARG A 225 -13.21 17.97 -13.18
N ARG A 226 -13.58 17.14 -12.19
CA ARG A 226 -14.95 17.13 -11.61
C ARG A 226 -15.22 18.36 -10.74
N ALA A 227 -14.21 18.88 -10.02
CA ALA A 227 -14.36 20.10 -9.24
C ALA A 227 -14.49 21.35 -10.12
N THR A 228 -13.71 21.43 -11.22
CA THR A 228 -13.82 22.52 -12.20
C THR A 228 -15.18 22.45 -12.92
N TRP A 229 -15.60 21.26 -13.36
CA TRP A 229 -16.93 21.08 -13.95
C TRP A 229 -18.06 21.45 -12.97
N LYS A 230 -18.00 21.00 -11.70
CA LYS A 230 -19.00 21.41 -10.69
C LYS A 230 -19.05 22.92 -10.54
N ARG A 231 -17.89 23.61 -10.42
CA ARG A 231 -17.87 25.08 -10.28
C ARG A 231 -18.56 25.76 -11.47
N ASN A 232 -18.24 25.33 -12.69
CA ASN A 232 -18.74 25.96 -13.91
C ASN A 232 -20.21 25.62 -14.22
N GLN A 233 -20.74 24.51 -13.70
CA GLN A 233 -22.12 24.05 -13.94
C GLN A 233 -23.07 24.31 -12.76
N THR A 234 -22.57 24.75 -11.59
CA THR A 234 -23.43 25.13 -10.46
C THR A 234 -24.06 26.49 -10.75
N LEU A 235 -25.40 26.53 -10.82
CA LEU A 235 -26.15 27.78 -10.85
C LEU A 235 -25.92 28.55 -9.54
N SER A 236 -25.41 29.78 -9.64
CA SER A 236 -25.06 30.63 -8.49
C SER A 236 -26.19 31.60 -8.17
N LEU A 237 -27.25 31.11 -7.53
CA LEU A 237 -28.29 31.98 -6.97
C LEU A 237 -27.74 32.69 -5.72
N ARG A 238 -27.53 34.01 -5.79
CA ARG A 238 -27.19 34.82 -4.62
C ARG A 238 -28.44 35.21 -3.85
N ARG A 239 -28.28 35.59 -2.57
CA ARG A 239 -29.38 36.13 -1.74
C ARG A 239 -30.00 37.39 -2.36
N TYR A 240 -29.17 38.22 -2.98
CA TYR A 240 -29.57 39.32 -3.84
C TYR A 240 -28.75 39.18 -5.14
N ARG A 241 -29.46 38.95 -6.27
CA ARG A 241 -29.02 38.76 -7.67
C ARG A 241 -27.53 38.40 -7.92
#